data_AF-A0AA41S160-F1
#
_entry.id   AF-A0AA41S160-F1
#
_cell.length_a   1.000
_cell.length_b   1.000
_cell.length_c   1.000
_cell.angle_alpha   90.00
_cell.angle_beta   90.00
_cell.angle_gamma   90.00
#
_symmetry.space_group_name_H-M   'P 1'
#
loop_
_entity.id
_entity.type
_entity.pdbx_description
1 polymer ?
#
loop_
_entity_poly.entity_id
_entity_poly.type
_entity_poly.pdbx_seq_one_letter_code
_entity_poly.pdbx_strand_id
1 'polypeptide(L)'
;MSSGYLPATEDSIEKAQEAKDPSESITLLYRILENPSCSSEALRVKEKTVSELSDLLTQEKRAEDLRSLLTLLRPFFASIPKAKTAKIVRGIIDAVAKIPGTTDLQISLCKEMVEWTRIEKRTFLRQR
;
A
#
# COMPACT_ATOMS: atom_id res chain seq x y z
N MET A 1 -6.77 14.65 -17.13
CA MET A 1 -6.18 13.72 -18.12
C MET A 1 -6.62 12.33 -17.73
N SER A 2 -7.41 11.68 -18.59
CA SER A 2 -8.07 10.42 -18.32
C SER A 2 -7.06 9.27 -18.31
N SER A 3 -6.36 9.05 -17.19
CA SER A 3 -5.62 7.81 -16.97
C SER A 3 -6.64 6.76 -16.56
N GLY A 4 -6.97 5.86 -17.48
CA GLY A 4 -7.83 4.72 -17.18
C GLY A 4 -7.22 3.87 -16.08
N TYR A 5 -8.05 3.46 -15.12
CA TYR A 5 -7.72 2.42 -14.16
C TYR A 5 -7.37 1.13 -14.90
N LEU A 6 -6.38 0.40 -14.41
CA LEU A 6 -6.09 -0.94 -14.92
C LEU A 6 -7.04 -1.96 -14.27
N PRO A 7 -7.43 -3.02 -14.98
CA PRO A 7 -8.20 -4.09 -14.37
C PRO A 7 -7.40 -4.68 -13.20
N ALA A 8 -8.06 -4.87 -12.06
CA ALA A 8 -7.48 -5.55 -10.90
C ALA A 8 -7.41 -7.06 -11.16
N THR A 9 -6.53 -7.46 -12.09
CA THR A 9 -6.21 -8.83 -12.50
C THR A 9 -4.74 -9.14 -12.24
N GLU A 10 -4.41 -10.42 -12.06
CA GLU A 10 -3.01 -10.86 -11.89
C GLU A 10 -2.15 -10.53 -13.11
N ASP A 11 -2.71 -10.65 -14.31
CA ASP A 11 -2.08 -10.27 -15.58
C ASP A 11 -1.59 -8.81 -15.58
N SER A 12 -2.32 -7.91 -14.91
CA SER A 12 -1.90 -6.50 -14.79
C SER A 12 -0.72 -6.32 -13.83
N ILE A 13 -0.62 -7.17 -12.80
CA ILE A 13 0.52 -7.18 -11.88
C ILE A 13 1.75 -7.72 -12.60
N GLU A 14 1.61 -8.81 -13.35
CA GLU A 14 2.71 -9.40 -14.12
C GLU A 14 3.26 -8.39 -15.13
N LYS A 15 2.38 -7.70 -15.88
CA LYS A 15 2.79 -6.59 -16.77
C LYS A 15 3.56 -5.49 -16.05
N ALA A 16 3.19 -5.16 -14.82
CA ALA A 16 3.91 -4.18 -14.03
C ALA A 16 5.29 -4.70 -13.59
N GLN A 17 5.42 -6.00 -13.30
CA GLN A 17 6.70 -6.62 -12.95
C GLN A 17 7.63 -6.82 -14.16
N GLU A 18 7.08 -7.01 -15.36
CA GLU A 18 7.85 -7.14 -16.60
C GLU A 18 8.39 -5.80 -17.12
N ALA A 19 7.87 -4.68 -16.63
CA ALA A 19 8.38 -3.36 -17.00
C ALA A 19 9.84 -3.20 -16.55
N LYS A 20 10.70 -2.77 -17.48
CA LYS A 20 12.14 -2.59 -17.24
C LYS A 20 12.44 -1.39 -16.34
N ASP A 21 11.55 -0.41 -16.32
CA ASP A 21 11.69 0.81 -15.55
C ASP A 21 10.86 0.74 -14.26
N PRO A 22 11.49 0.82 -13.07
CA PRO A 22 10.81 0.77 -11.78
C PRO A 22 9.71 1.84 -11.64
N SER A 23 9.91 3.01 -12.24
CA SER A 23 8.93 4.10 -12.23
C SER A 23 7.68 3.80 -13.05
N GLU A 24 7.82 3.07 -14.16
CA GLU A 24 6.67 2.61 -14.94
C GLU A 24 5.91 1.53 -14.18
N SER A 25 6.62 0.55 -13.60
CA SER A 25 6.03 -0.48 -12.73
C SER A 25 5.20 0.13 -11.59
N ILE A 26 5.76 1.12 -10.88
CA ILE A 26 5.08 1.85 -9.80
C ILE A 26 3.79 2.50 -10.33
N THR A 27 3.86 3.17 -11.48
CA THR A 27 2.71 3.86 -12.08
C THR A 27 1.60 2.88 -12.46
N LEU A 28 1.95 1.72 -13.02
CA LEU A 28 1.00 0.67 -13.37
C LEU A 28 0.32 0.10 -12.12
N LEU A 29 1.09 -0.20 -11.07
CA LEU A 29 0.55 -0.71 -9.79
C LEU A 29 -0.42 0.30 -9.16
N TYR A 30 -0.13 1.60 -9.17
CA TYR A 30 -1.08 2.63 -8.69
C TYR A 30 -2.38 2.63 -9.50
N ARG A 31 -2.33 2.50 -10.84
CA ARG A 31 -3.54 2.42 -11.68
C ARG A 31 -4.41 1.20 -11.39
N ILE A 32 -3.80 0.09 -10.94
CA ILE A 32 -4.55 -1.10 -10.50
C ILE A 32 -5.28 -0.82 -9.17
N LEU A 33 -4.64 -0.10 -8.25
CA LEU A 33 -5.23 0.27 -6.96
C LEU A 33 -6.41 1.25 -7.11
N GLU A 34 -6.32 2.17 -8.08
CA GLU A 34 -7.39 3.12 -8.41
C GLU A 34 -8.65 2.47 -8.99
N ASN A 35 -8.58 1.19 -9.38
CA ASN A 35 -9.74 0.47 -9.90
C ASN A 35 -10.88 0.49 -8.86
N PRO A 36 -12.11 0.94 -9.20
CA PRO A 36 -13.20 1.03 -8.23
C PRO A 36 -13.78 -0.34 -7.81
N SER A 37 -13.39 -1.43 -8.46
CA SER A 37 -13.90 -2.77 -8.16
C SER A 37 -13.58 -3.19 -6.72
N CYS A 38 -14.63 -3.66 -6.03
CA CYS A 38 -14.56 -4.24 -4.69
C CYS A 38 -15.00 -5.71 -4.67
N SER A 39 -14.94 -6.41 -5.81
CA SER A 39 -15.17 -7.85 -5.84
C SER A 39 -14.12 -8.59 -5.00
N SER A 40 -14.46 -9.78 -4.48
CA SER A 40 -13.53 -10.59 -3.68
C SER A 40 -12.19 -10.82 -4.40
N GLU A 41 -12.24 -11.05 -5.71
CA GLU A 41 -11.06 -11.17 -6.57
C GLU A 41 -10.29 -9.86 -6.66
N ALA A 42 -10.95 -8.73 -6.95
CA ALA A 42 -10.29 -7.43 -7.03
C ALA A 42 -9.64 -7.04 -5.70
N LEU A 43 -10.26 -7.34 -4.56
CA LEU A 43 -9.66 -7.10 -3.23
C LEU A 43 -8.40 -7.94 -3.02
N ARG A 44 -8.38 -9.20 -3.47
CA ARG A 44 -7.18 -10.06 -3.41
C ARG A 44 -6.06 -9.54 -4.31
N VAL A 45 -6.41 -9.16 -5.54
CA VAL A 45 -5.42 -8.61 -6.47
C VAL A 45 -4.86 -7.30 -5.93
N LYS A 46 -5.70 -6.38 -5.44
CA LYS A 46 -5.24 -5.13 -4.80
C LYS A 46 -4.32 -5.39 -3.61
N GLU A 47 -4.64 -6.36 -2.75
CA GLU A 47 -3.75 -6.74 -1.63
C GLU A 47 -2.37 -7.21 -2.12
N LYS A 48 -2.33 -8.01 -3.19
CA LYS A 48 -1.09 -8.44 -3.85
C LYS A 48 -0.35 -7.23 -4.47
N THR A 49 -1.06 -6.37 -5.19
CA THR A 49 -0.53 -5.13 -5.78
C THR A 49 0.09 -4.22 -4.72
N VAL A 50 -0.53 -4.05 -3.54
CA VAL A 50 0.03 -3.26 -2.44
C VAL A 50 1.34 -3.85 -1.93
N SER A 51 1.40 -5.18 -1.82
CA SER A 51 2.60 -5.86 -1.32
C SER A 51 3.77 -5.67 -2.30
N GLU A 52 3.53 -5.92 -3.58
CA GLU A 52 4.52 -5.70 -4.65
C GLU A 52 4.95 -4.23 -4.77
N LEU A 53 4.01 -3.30 -4.70
CA LEU A 53 4.29 -1.87 -4.73
C LEU A 53 5.13 -1.45 -3.52
N SER A 54 4.83 -1.98 -2.33
CA SER A 54 5.62 -1.71 -1.13
C SER A 54 7.05 -2.22 -1.26
N ASP A 55 7.24 -3.43 -1.79
CA ASP A 55 8.57 -4.01 -1.98
C ASP A 55 9.37 -3.21 -3.02
N LEU A 56 8.75 -2.83 -4.14
CA LEU A 56 9.39 -2.03 -5.18
C LEU A 56 9.78 -0.63 -4.69
N LEU A 57 8.88 0.07 -3.98
CA LEU A 57 9.18 1.37 -3.38
C LEU A 57 10.31 1.28 -2.33
N THR A 58 10.42 0.14 -1.64
CA THR A 58 11.53 -0.12 -0.71
C THR A 58 12.86 -0.25 -1.43
N GLN A 59 12.89 -0.99 -2.54
CA GLN A 59 14.09 -1.14 -3.37
C GLN A 59 14.56 0.20 -3.94
N GLU A 60 13.61 1.03 -4.39
CA GLU A 60 13.86 2.38 -4.89
C GLU A 60 14.15 3.41 -3.77
N LYS A 61 14.15 2.99 -2.50
CA LYS A 61 14.35 3.85 -1.31
C LYS A 61 13.35 5.02 -1.24
N ARG A 62 12.14 4.85 -1.78
CA ARG A 62 11.08 5.86 -1.84
C ARG A 62 10.18 5.82 -0.61
N ALA A 63 10.73 6.26 0.52
CA ALA A 63 10.03 6.17 1.80
C ALA A 63 8.79 7.09 1.90
N GLU A 64 8.84 8.28 1.28
CA GLU A 64 7.68 9.21 1.23
C GLU A 64 6.51 8.63 0.41
N ASP A 65 6.81 7.88 -0.64
CA ASP A 65 5.79 7.18 -1.42
C ASP A 65 5.10 6.07 -0.60
N LEU A 66 5.85 5.33 0.21
CA LEU A 66 5.29 4.32 1.13
C LEU A 66 4.32 4.97 2.13
N ARG A 67 4.66 6.16 2.65
CA ARG A 67 3.76 6.95 3.50
C ARG A 67 2.50 7.38 2.75
N SER A 68 2.66 7.85 1.52
CA SER A 68 1.55 8.28 0.66
C SER A 68 0.62 7.11 0.34
N LEU A 69 1.18 5.92 0.08
CA LEU A 69 0.46 4.69 -0.17
C LEU A 69 -0.46 4.32 1.01
N LEU A 70 0.02 4.41 2.25
CA LEU A 70 -0.83 4.18 3.43
C LEU A 70 -2.03 5.11 3.49
N THR A 71 -1.86 6.38 3.12
CA THR A 71 -2.94 7.36 3.10
C THR A 71 -3.95 7.06 2.01
N LEU A 72 -3.48 6.66 0.82
CA LEU A 72 -4.31 6.24 -0.31
C LEU A 72 -5.11 4.97 0.00
N LEU A 73 -4.56 4.05 0.80
CA LEU A 73 -5.21 2.81 1.20
C LEU A 73 -6.21 2.97 2.35
N ARG A 74 -6.29 4.12 3.03
CA ARG A 74 -7.29 4.37 4.10
C ARG A 74 -8.73 4.01 3.70
N PRO A 75 -9.28 4.47 2.55
CA PRO A 75 -10.61 4.04 2.11
C PRO A 75 -10.69 2.54 1.82
N PHE A 76 -9.63 1.93 1.27
CA PHE A 76 -9.57 0.47 1.03
C PHE A 76 -9.60 -0.32 2.34
N PHE A 77 -8.96 0.18 3.40
CA PHE A 77 -8.98 -0.43 4.72
C PHE A 77 -10.36 -0.44 5.38
N ALA A 78 -11.30 0.40 4.94
CA ALA A 78 -12.70 0.33 5.38
C ALA A 78 -13.46 -0.86 4.76
N SER A 79 -13.01 -1.34 3.60
CA SER A 79 -13.66 -2.39 2.81
C SER A 79 -13.12 -3.80 3.05
N ILE A 80 -11.99 -3.95 3.77
CA ILE A 80 -11.36 -5.24 4.04
C ILE A 80 -11.37 -5.62 5.53
N PRO A 81 -11.21 -6.91 5.87
CA PRO A 81 -11.11 -7.35 7.26
C PRO A 81 -9.93 -6.72 8.00
N LYS A 82 -10.13 -6.41 9.29
CA LYS A 82 -9.12 -5.78 10.17
C LYS A 82 -7.78 -6.52 10.21
N ALA A 83 -7.80 -7.85 10.19
CA ALA A 83 -6.58 -8.65 10.18
C ALA A 83 -5.72 -8.39 8.93
N LYS A 84 -6.36 -8.19 7.77
CA LYS A 84 -5.67 -7.86 6.53
C LYS A 84 -5.10 -6.46 6.55
N THR A 85 -5.86 -5.48 7.05
CA THR A 85 -5.36 -4.12 7.27
C THR A 85 -4.11 -4.13 8.15
N ALA A 86 -4.14 -4.84 9.28
CA ALA A 86 -2.98 -4.94 10.17
C ALA A 86 -1.75 -5.49 9.45
N LYS A 87 -1.94 -6.54 8.64
CA LYS A 87 -0.87 -7.16 7.85
C LYS A 87 -0.26 -6.19 6.84
N ILE A 88 -1.09 -5.46 6.10
CA ILE A 88 -0.64 -4.47 5.11
C ILE A 88 0.10 -3.32 5.78
N VAL A 89 -0.47 -2.73 6.84
CA VAL A 89 0.13 -1.60 7.55
C VAL A 89 1.49 -1.99 8.13
N ARG A 90 1.58 -3.17 8.76
CA ARG A 90 2.85 -3.68 9.29
C ARG A 90 3.88 -3.90 8.17
N GLY A 91 3.46 -4.49 7.04
CA GLY A 91 4.34 -4.68 5.89
C GLY A 91 4.94 -3.38 5.38
N ILE A 92 4.14 -2.31 5.29
CA ILE A 92 4.62 -0.99 4.85
C ILE A 92 5.56 -0.35 5.89
N ILE A 93 5.26 -0.44 7.18
CA ILE A 93 6.14 0.07 8.24
C ILE A 93 7.50 -0.67 8.21
N ASP A 94 7.47 -2.00 8.10
CA ASP A 94 8.68 -2.83 8.02
C ASP A 94 9.49 -2.51 6.74
N ALA A 95 8.81 -2.19 5.63
CA ALA A 95 9.41 -1.72 4.39
C ALA A 95 10.14 -0.37 4.57
N VAL A 96 9.48 0.63 5.18
CA VAL A 96 10.12 1.92 5.50
C VAL A 96 11.32 1.71 6.43
N ALA A 97 11.21 0.80 7.41
CA ALA A 97 12.28 0.49 8.35
C ALA A 97 13.55 -0.07 7.69
N LYS A 98 13.43 -0.72 6.52
CA LYS A 98 14.58 -1.22 5.75
C LYS A 98 15.35 -0.11 5.02
N ILE A 99 14.75 1.07 4.82
CA ILE A 99 15.38 2.19 4.11
C ILE A 99 16.23 3.00 5.10
N PRO A 100 17.56 3.12 4.90
CA PRO A 100 18.43 3.88 5.80
C PRO A 100 18.12 5.38 5.73
N GLY A 101 18.22 6.09 6.87
CA GLY A 101 17.97 7.54 6.94
C GLY A 101 16.51 7.95 7.07
N THR A 102 15.60 7.01 7.34
CA THR A 102 14.16 7.26 7.45
C THR A 102 13.64 7.34 8.89
N THR A 103 14.51 7.48 9.89
CA THR A 103 14.12 7.43 11.31
C THR A 103 13.04 8.44 11.69
N ASP A 104 13.19 9.70 11.26
CA ASP A 104 12.16 10.73 11.50
C ASP A 104 10.83 10.40 10.81
N LEU A 105 10.91 9.87 9.59
CA LEU A 105 9.74 9.44 8.83
C LEU A 105 9.03 8.26 9.51
N GLN A 106 9.77 7.26 9.99
CA GLN A 106 9.23 6.13 10.75
C GLN A 106 8.50 6.61 12.00
N ILE A 107 9.07 7.57 12.73
CA ILE A 107 8.44 8.16 13.93
C ILE A 107 7.14 8.87 13.55
N SER A 108 7.15 9.70 12.50
CA SER A 108 5.93 10.39 12.02
C SER A 108 4.86 9.39 11.60
N LEU A 109 5.25 8.39 10.82
CA LEU A 109 4.35 7.40 10.24
C LEU A 109 3.75 6.51 11.34
N CYS A 110 4.53 6.08 12.33
CA CYS A 110 4.02 5.39 13.51
C CYS A 110 3.03 6.25 14.30
N LYS A 111 3.32 7.54 14.53
CA LYS A 111 2.39 8.45 15.23
C LYS A 111 1.09 8.62 14.45
N GLU A 112 1.17 8.82 13.14
CA GLU A 112 0.01 8.93 12.25
C GLU A 112 -0.83 7.66 12.24
N MET A 113 -0.21 6.48 12.22
CA MET A 113 -0.93 5.21 12.31
C MET A 113 -1.60 5.03 13.67
N VAL A 114 -0.93 5.38 14.77
CA VAL A 114 -1.55 5.35 16.10
C VAL A 114 -2.74 6.30 16.17
N GLU A 115 -2.65 7.48 15.61
CA GLU A 115 -3.75 8.45 15.60
C GLU A 115 -4.91 7.98 14.71
N TRP A 116 -4.61 7.51 13.51
CA TRP A 116 -5.62 6.97 12.59
C TRP A 116 -6.38 5.78 13.20
N THR A 117 -5.68 4.85 13.86
CA THR A 117 -6.31 3.71 14.52
C THR A 117 -7.18 4.11 15.73
N ARG A 118 -6.84 5.21 16.42
CA ARG A 118 -7.69 5.82 17.46
C ARG A 118 -8.96 6.42 16.86
N ILE A 119 -8.82 7.21 15.79
CA ILE A 119 -9.95 7.90 15.12
C ILE A 119 -10.94 6.88 14.55
N GLU A 120 -10.47 5.82 13.90
CA GLU A 120 -11.34 4.77 13.35
C GLU A 120 -12.02 3.90 14.43
N LYS A 121 -11.83 4.18 15.73
CA LYS A 121 -12.26 3.32 16.85
C LYS A 121 -11.81 1.86 16.66
N ARG A 122 -10.66 1.67 16.00
CA ARG A 122 -10.03 0.37 15.75
C ARG A 122 -9.04 0.05 16.87
N THR A 123 -9.55 0.00 18.09
CA THR A 123 -8.81 -0.28 19.33
C THR A 123 -7.98 -1.58 19.27
N PHE A 124 -8.29 -2.48 18.33
CA PHE A 124 -7.62 -3.77 18.13
C PHE A 124 -6.19 -3.66 17.57
N LEU A 125 -5.84 -2.60 16.83
CA LEU A 125 -4.46 -2.40 16.31
C LEU A 125 -3.47 -1.94 17.40
N ARG A 126 -3.96 -1.75 18.63
CA ARG A 126 -3.20 -1.18 19.75
C ARG A 126 -2.56 -2.22 20.66
N GLN A 127 -2.86 -3.50 20.48
CA GLN A 127 -2.29 -4.61 21.25
C GLN A 127 -1.73 -5.69 20.31
N ARG A 128 -0.42 -5.61 20.05
CA ARG A 128 0.52 -6.74 20.01
C ARG A 128 1.91 -6.23 19.68
#